data_AF-A0AAU9VKZ6-F1
#
_entry.id   AF-A0AAU9VKZ6-F1
#
_cell.length_a   1.000
_cell.length_b   1.000
_cell.length_c   1.000
_cell.angle_alpha   90.00
_cell.angle_beta   90.00
_cell.angle_gamma   90.00
#
_symmetry.space_group_name_H-M   'P 1'
#
loop_
_entity.id
_entity.type
_entity.pdbx_description
1 polymer ?
#
loop_
_entity_poly.entity_id
_entity_poly.type
_entity_poly.pdbx_seq_one_letter_code
_entity_poly.pdbx_strand_id
1 'polypeptide(L)'
;MQDTGRHVPNLGYFPHLFNTLSKQSYIGGIPDTSYFMPDVMSVSARRDFEVWHTRQRVASVIYDFQKELTEYCESDVKLLKQGCLSFKSVFEPLARFNPFSHITTTSACNRDLR
;
A
#
# COMPACT_ATOMS: atom_id res chain seq x y z
N MET A 1 -25.25 -14.27 3.52
CA MET A 1 -24.03 -14.85 2.93
C MET A 1 -23.81 -14.16 1.60
N GLN A 2 -23.01 -13.10 1.60
CA GLN A 2 -22.42 -12.47 0.41
C GLN A 2 -21.18 -11.74 0.93
N ASP A 3 -20.06 -12.46 0.87
CA ASP A 3 -18.74 -11.90 1.01
C ASP A 3 -18.53 -10.92 -0.16
N THR A 4 -18.74 -9.63 0.10
CA THR A 4 -18.29 -8.59 -0.83
C THR A 4 -16.80 -8.41 -0.59
N GLY A 5 -16.04 -9.43 -0.99
CA GLY A 5 -14.60 -9.40 -1.08
C GLY A 5 -14.24 -8.23 -2.00
N ARG A 6 -14.08 -7.05 -1.40
CA ARG A 6 -13.47 -5.90 -2.05
C ARG A 6 -12.13 -6.41 -2.52
N HIS A 7 -12.00 -6.58 -3.82
CA HIS A 7 -10.76 -6.92 -4.47
C HIS A 7 -9.79 -5.79 -4.13
N VAL A 8 -9.01 -6.00 -3.07
CA VAL A 8 -7.89 -5.14 -2.72
C VAL A 8 -6.93 -5.30 -3.90
N PRO A 9 -6.57 -4.22 -4.62
CA PRO A 9 -5.57 -4.31 -5.66
C PRO A 9 -4.37 -5.07 -5.09
N ASN A 10 -3.82 -6.02 -5.84
CA ASN A 10 -2.64 -6.77 -5.43
C ASN A 10 -1.55 -5.77 -5.02
N LEU A 11 -1.38 -5.57 -3.71
CA LEU A 11 -0.31 -4.77 -3.13
C LEU A 11 0.95 -5.62 -3.32
N GLY A 12 1.63 -5.44 -4.45
CA GLY A 12 2.95 -6.00 -4.63
C GLY A 12 3.87 -5.54 -3.49
N TYR A 13 4.86 -6.37 -3.15
CA TYR A 13 5.86 -5.97 -2.16
C TYR A 13 6.83 -4.96 -2.79
N PHE A 14 7.00 -3.80 -2.16
CA PHE A 14 7.93 -2.76 -2.62
C PHE A 14 9.19 -2.72 -1.74
N PRO A 15 10.41 -2.64 -2.29
CA PRO A 15 11.65 -2.63 -1.51
C PRO A 15 11.94 -1.22 -0.97
N HIS A 16 11.31 -0.85 0.14
CA HIS A 16 11.34 0.52 0.69
C HIS A 16 12.76 1.04 0.93
N LEU A 17 13.66 0.20 1.46
CA LEU A 17 15.05 0.59 1.74
C LEU A 17 15.92 0.65 0.46
N PHE A 18 15.40 0.17 -0.67
CA PHE A 18 16.09 0.24 -1.96
C PHE A 18 15.87 1.59 -2.66
N ASN A 19 14.85 2.36 -2.24
CA ASN A 19 14.54 3.67 -2.77
C ASN A 19 15.59 4.71 -2.37
N THR A 20 16.64 4.81 -3.18
CA THR A 20 17.76 5.73 -3.00
C THR A 20 18.10 6.39 -4.32
N LEU A 21 18.74 7.56 -4.29
CA LEU A 21 19.12 8.29 -5.50
C LEU A 21 20.01 7.45 -6.43
N SER A 22 20.95 6.68 -5.87
CA SER A 22 21.87 5.85 -6.65
C SER A 22 21.22 4.64 -7.34
N LYS A 23 20.00 4.28 -6.93
CA LYS A 23 19.27 3.11 -7.45
C LYS A 23 18.08 3.49 -8.33
N GLN A 24 17.87 4.78 -8.59
CA GLN A 24 16.71 5.25 -9.37
C GLN A 24 16.68 4.66 -10.78
N SER A 25 17.83 4.48 -11.43
CA SER A 25 17.91 3.87 -12.77
C SER A 25 18.22 2.36 -12.74
N TYR A 26 17.96 1.68 -11.63
CA TYR A 26 18.28 0.26 -11.49
C TYR A 26 17.38 -0.60 -12.37
N ILE A 27 17.99 -1.42 -13.21
CA ILE A 27 17.37 -2.51 -13.95
C ILE A 27 18.25 -3.75 -13.74
N GLY A 28 17.71 -4.78 -13.11
CA GLY A 28 18.51 -5.96 -12.76
C GLY A 28 17.70 -7.06 -12.11
N GLY A 29 18.32 -7.88 -11.26
CA GLY A 29 17.60 -8.88 -10.49
C GLY A 29 16.76 -8.27 -9.37
N ILE A 30 15.79 -9.02 -8.85
CA ILE A 30 15.01 -8.57 -7.69
C ILE A 30 15.94 -8.20 -6.51
N PRO A 31 15.70 -7.08 -5.80
CA PRO A 31 16.50 -6.69 -4.63
C PRO A 31 16.52 -7.77 -3.54
N ASP A 32 17.54 -7.76 -2.70
CA ASP A 32 17.61 -8.62 -1.52
C ASP A 32 16.40 -8.42 -0.59
N THR A 33 16.00 -9.48 0.13
CA THR A 33 14.84 -9.45 1.02
C THR A 33 14.96 -8.39 2.11
N SER A 34 16.17 -8.08 2.58
CA SER A 34 16.42 -7.03 3.58
C SER A 34 15.88 -5.66 3.15
N TYR A 35 15.80 -5.38 1.85
CA TYR A 35 15.28 -4.10 1.36
C TYR A 35 13.76 -3.92 1.49
N PHE A 36 13.02 -5.01 1.74
CA PHE A 36 11.57 -5.02 1.84
C PHE A 36 11.05 -4.91 3.28
N MET A 37 11.95 -4.75 4.26
CA MET A 37 11.60 -4.65 5.68
C MET A 37 10.75 -5.83 6.20
N PRO A 38 11.17 -7.09 6.02
CA PRO A 38 10.38 -8.26 6.44
C PRO A 38 10.11 -8.30 7.96
N ASP A 39 10.92 -7.61 8.77
CA ASP A 39 10.79 -7.59 10.22
C ASP A 39 9.60 -6.76 10.73
N VAL A 40 9.04 -5.86 9.91
CA VAL A 40 7.82 -5.12 10.26
C VAL A 40 6.55 -5.80 9.76
N MET A 41 6.68 -6.90 9.01
CA MET A 41 5.55 -7.69 8.55
C MET A 41 5.02 -8.60 9.67
N SER A 42 3.74 -8.93 9.63
CA SER A 42 3.22 -10.01 10.47
C SER A 42 3.85 -11.35 10.07
N VAL A 43 3.83 -12.34 10.97
CA VAL A 43 4.41 -13.67 10.70
C VAL A 43 3.81 -14.31 9.44
N SER A 44 2.50 -14.17 9.23
CA SER A 44 1.82 -14.70 8.03
C SER A 44 2.24 -13.93 6.77
N ALA A 45 2.24 -12.60 6.82
CA ALA A 45 2.62 -11.76 5.68
C ALA A 45 4.09 -11.98 5.28
N ARG A 46 4.98 -12.15 6.26
CA ARG A 46 6.39 -12.47 6.02
C ARG A 46 6.55 -13.81 5.31
N ARG A 47 5.77 -14.84 5.69
CA ARG A 47 5.80 -16.15 5.01
C ARG A 47 5.35 -16.03 3.55
N ASP A 48 4.29 -15.29 3.29
CA ASP A 48 3.78 -15.06 1.93
C ASP A 48 4.79 -14.26 1.09
N PHE A 49 5.45 -13.26 1.70
CA PHE A 49 6.54 -12.49 1.11
C PHE A 49 7.73 -13.39 0.72
N GLU A 50 8.20 -14.25 1.62
CA GLU A 50 9.35 -15.14 1.37
C GLU A 50 9.07 -16.09 0.19
N VAL A 51 7.84 -16.61 0.09
CA VAL A 51 7.41 -17.44 -1.04
C VAL A 51 7.37 -16.62 -2.33
N TRP A 52 6.79 -15.42 -2.31
CA TRP A 52 6.76 -14.53 -3.47
C TRP A 52 8.16 -14.17 -3.95
N HIS A 53 9.04 -13.72 -3.05
CA HIS A 53 10.40 -13.28 -3.38
C HIS A 53 11.23 -14.42 -3.96
N THR A 54 11.13 -15.61 -3.37
CA THR A 54 11.81 -16.82 -3.89
C THR A 54 11.37 -17.12 -5.31
N ARG A 55 10.06 -17.00 -5.62
CA ARG A 55 9.55 -17.20 -6.99
C ARG A 55 10.12 -16.18 -7.96
N GLN A 56 10.17 -14.89 -7.61
CA GLN A 56 10.76 -13.84 -8.45
C GLN A 56 12.24 -14.12 -8.73
N ARG A 57 13.00 -14.51 -7.69
CA ARG A 57 14.43 -14.81 -7.79
C ARG A 57 14.70 -16.03 -8.66
N VAL A 58 13.97 -17.14 -8.46
CA VAL A 58 14.11 -18.37 -9.27
C VAL A 58 13.73 -18.12 -10.72
N ALA A 59 12.68 -17.33 -10.97
CA ALA A 59 12.27 -16.94 -12.31
C ALA A 59 13.21 -15.91 -12.97
N SER A 60 14.24 -15.42 -12.25
CA SER A 60 15.17 -14.40 -12.73
C SER A 60 14.45 -13.17 -13.31
N VAL A 61 13.39 -12.72 -12.63
CA VAL A 61 12.60 -11.56 -13.07
C VAL A 61 13.49 -10.32 -13.12
N ILE A 62 13.39 -9.60 -14.24
CA ILE A 62 14.02 -8.29 -14.39
C ILE A 62 13.20 -7.26 -13.63
N TYR A 63 13.84 -6.67 -12.62
CA TYR A 63 13.30 -5.66 -11.76
C TYR A 63 13.71 -4.28 -12.27
N ASP A 64 12.75 -3.55 -12.84
CA ASP A 64 12.89 -2.14 -13.24
C ASP A 64 12.38 -1.26 -12.11
N PHE A 65 13.29 -0.58 -11.41
CA PHE A 65 12.94 0.14 -10.19
C PHE A 65 12.00 1.34 -10.45
N GLN A 66 12.13 2.07 -11.57
CA GLN A 66 11.23 3.20 -11.86
C GLN A 66 9.80 2.73 -12.13
N LYS A 67 9.69 1.64 -12.89
CA LYS A 67 8.39 1.04 -13.19
C LYS A 67 7.69 0.60 -11.91
N GLU A 68 8.40 -0.17 -11.08
CA GLU A 68 7.87 -0.70 -9.82
C GLU A 68 7.52 0.42 -8.82
N LEU A 69 8.35 1.47 -8.73
CA LEU A 69 8.05 2.65 -7.90
C LEU A 69 6.78 3.36 -8.37
N THR A 70 6.62 3.54 -9.68
CA THR A 70 5.44 4.20 -10.25
C THR A 70 4.17 3.39 -9.97
N GLU A 71 4.21 2.08 -10.25
CA GLU A 71 3.09 1.17 -10.02
C GLU A 71 2.71 1.11 -8.54
N TYR A 72 3.70 1.06 -7.65
CA TYR A 72 3.49 1.11 -6.20
C TYR A 72 2.82 2.42 -5.76
N CYS A 73 3.37 3.58 -6.14
CA CYS A 73 2.82 4.87 -5.76
C CYS A 73 1.40 5.08 -6.30
N GLU A 74 1.12 4.67 -7.52
CA GLU A 74 -0.24 4.73 -8.08
C GLU A 74 -1.21 3.87 -7.28
N SER A 75 -0.82 2.64 -6.94
CA SER A 75 -1.64 1.71 -6.16
C SER A 75 -1.95 2.28 -4.77
N ASP A 76 -0.95 2.81 -4.08
CA ASP A 76 -1.10 3.44 -2.76
C ASP A 76 -2.04 4.64 -2.80
N VAL A 77 -1.88 5.54 -3.77
CA VAL A 77 -2.78 6.70 -3.92
C VAL A 77 -4.21 6.25 -4.23
N LYS A 78 -4.38 5.24 -5.09
CA LYS A 78 -5.70 4.66 -5.39
C LYS A 78 -6.33 4.07 -4.13
N LEU A 79 -5.57 3.31 -3.33
CA LEU A 79 -6.05 2.71 -2.09
C LEU A 79 -6.41 3.78 -1.04
N LEU A 80 -5.55 4.77 -0.82
CA LEU A 80 -5.82 5.89 0.09
C LEU A 80 -7.07 6.65 -0.32
N LYS A 81 -7.26 6.91 -1.62
CA LYS A 81 -8.49 7.53 -2.15
C LYS A 81 -9.72 6.68 -1.83
N GLN A 82 -9.68 5.37 -2.06
CA GLN A 82 -10.81 4.49 -1.75
C GLN A 82 -11.12 4.44 -0.25
N GLY A 83 -10.09 4.46 0.60
CA GLY A 83 -10.23 4.57 2.05
C GLY A 83 -10.93 5.87 2.47
N CYS A 84 -10.49 7.00 1.91
CA CYS A 84 -11.11 8.31 2.16
C CYS A 84 -12.58 8.32 1.71
N LEU A 85 -12.88 7.84 0.50
CA LEU A 85 -14.27 7.79 0.00
C LEU A 85 -15.15 6.87 0.84
N SER A 86 -14.62 5.74 1.31
CA SER A 86 -15.31 4.84 2.23
C SER A 86 -15.60 5.53 3.56
N PHE A 87 -14.62 6.23 4.13
CA PHE A 87 -14.80 7.02 5.35
C PHE A 87 -15.89 8.08 5.18
N LYS A 88 -15.83 8.87 4.10
CA LYS A 88 -16.85 9.89 3.80
C LYS A 88 -18.25 9.29 3.69
N SER A 89 -18.39 8.21 2.93
CA SER A 89 -19.67 7.53 2.69
C SER A 89 -20.33 7.07 4.00
N VAL A 90 -19.54 6.54 4.94
CA VAL A 90 -20.04 6.07 6.23
C VAL A 90 -20.26 7.23 7.22
N PHE A 91 -19.35 8.18 7.27
CA PHE A 91 -19.30 9.20 8.32
C PHE A 91 -20.25 10.37 8.07
N GLU A 92 -20.39 10.84 6.83
CA GLU A 92 -21.19 12.03 6.51
C GLU A 92 -22.69 11.90 6.86
N PRO A 93 -23.36 10.75 6.64
CA PRO A 93 -24.74 10.57 7.09
C PRO A 93 -24.89 10.60 8.62
N LEU A 94 -23.90 10.10 9.35
CA LEU A 94 -23.90 10.06 10.82
C LEU A 94 -23.67 11.46 11.40
N ALA A 95 -22.63 12.14 10.92
CA ALA A 95 -22.20 13.41 11.45
C ALA A 95 -22.97 14.62 10.88
N ARG A 96 -23.75 14.41 9.81
CA ARG A 96 -24.56 15.43 9.11
C ARG A 96 -23.71 16.61 8.58
N PHE A 97 -22.45 16.37 8.26
CA PHE A 97 -21.59 17.30 7.55
C PHE A 97 -20.53 16.57 6.71
N ASN A 98 -19.98 17.25 5.70
CA ASN A 98 -18.92 16.70 4.86
C ASN A 98 -17.60 16.58 5.65
N PRO A 99 -17.08 15.36 5.92
CA PRO A 99 -15.85 15.21 6.70
C PRO A 99 -14.62 15.86 6.07
N PHE A 100 -14.59 16.00 4.74
CA PHE A 100 -13.48 16.66 4.04
C PHE A 100 -13.52 18.19 4.11
N SER A 101 -14.50 18.78 4.80
CA SER A 101 -14.44 20.18 5.21
C SER A 101 -13.38 20.44 6.30
N HIS A 102 -12.79 19.37 6.85
CA HIS A 102 -11.74 19.43 7.87
C HIS A 102 -10.43 18.90 7.30
N ILE A 103 -9.31 19.43 7.80
CA ILE A 103 -7.96 19.11 7.32
C ILE A 103 -7.55 17.65 7.61
N THR A 104 -8.05 17.07 8.71
CA THR A 104 -7.79 15.67 9.07
C THR A 104 -9.07 14.92 9.41
N THR A 105 -9.09 13.61 9.16
CA THR A 105 -10.14 12.69 9.62
C THR A 105 -10.38 12.84 11.13
N THR A 106 -9.32 12.94 11.94
CA THR A 106 -9.41 13.13 13.39
C THR A 106 -10.12 14.44 13.75
N SER A 107 -9.83 15.54 13.05
CA SER A 107 -10.54 16.81 13.30
C SER A 107 -12.02 16.75 12.93
N ALA A 108 -12.42 15.98 11.91
CA ALA A 108 -13.83 15.73 11.63
C ALA A 108 -14.49 14.92 12.76
N CYS A 109 -13.85 13.85 13.24
CA CYS A 109 -14.34 13.06 14.38
C CYS A 109 -14.53 13.92 15.64
N ASN A 110 -13.56 14.78 15.97
CA ASN A 110 -13.65 15.65 17.15
C ASN A 110 -14.78 16.67 17.08
N ARG A 111 -15.30 17.01 15.89
CA ARG A 111 -16.46 17.88 15.74
C ARG A 111 -17.77 17.14 16.00
N ASP A 112 -17.86 15.89 15.56
CA ASP A 112 -19.05 15.03 15.73
C ASP A 112 -19.25 14.60 17.20
N LEU A 113 -18.15 14.37 17.93
CA LEU A 113 -18.16 13.94 19.33
C LEU A 113 -18.44 15.07 20.35
N ARG A 114 -18.81 16.28 19.91
CA ARG A 114 -19.10 17.43 20.76
C ARG A 114 -20.60 17.73 20.76
#